data_AF-A0A6B0TQ77-F1
#
_entry.id   AF-A0A6B0TQ77-F1
#
_cell.length_a   1.000
_cell.length_b   1.000
_cell.length_c   1.000
_cell.angle_alpha   90.00
_cell.angle_beta   90.00
_cell.angle_gamma   90.00
#
_symmetry.space_group_name_H-M   'P 1'
#
loop_
_entity.id
_entity.type
_entity.pdbx_description
1 polymer ?
#
loop_
_entity_poly.entity_id
_entity_poly.type
_entity_poly.pdbx_seq_one_letter_code
_entity_poly.pdbx_strand_id
1 'polypeptide(L)' 'MSDYKPGEMDITEQEKTFVGFIKVGIWTGAAAIGVLIFLALFNS' A
#
# COMPACT_ATOMS: atom_id res chain seq x y z
N MET A 1 15.91 -31.95 -6.24
CA MET A 1 14.99 -30.82 -6.50
C MET A 1 13.78 -31.09 -5.62
N SER A 2 13.48 -30.24 -4.64
CA SER A 2 12.27 -30.40 -3.83
C SER A 2 11.06 -30.43 -4.76
N ASP A 3 10.14 -31.37 -4.55
CA ASP A 3 8.90 -31.52 -5.32
C ASP A 3 7.98 -30.33 -5.08
N TYR A 4 8.29 -29.20 -5.71
CA TYR A 4 7.48 -28.00 -5.70
C TYR A 4 6.39 -28.13 -6.76
N LYS A 5 5.12 -28.01 -6.33
CA LYS A 5 3.98 -27.93 -7.24
C LYS A 5 3.63 -26.45 -7.49
N PRO A 6 3.67 -26.00 -8.75
CA PRO A 6 3.25 -24.65 -9.10
C PRO A 6 1.85 -24.33 -8.57
N GLY A 7 1.71 -23.21 -7.87
CA GLY A 7 0.42 -22.73 -7.35
C GLY A 7 0.04 -23.24 -5.95
N GLU A 8 0.80 -24.18 -5.38
CA GLU A 8 0.59 -24.66 -4.00
C GLU A 8 1.53 -23.99 -2.98
N MET A 9 2.27 -22.96 -3.39
CA MET A 9 3.10 -22.17 -2.47
C MET A 9 2.21 -21.43 -1.46
N ASP A 10 2.59 -21.44 -0.19
CA ASP A 10 1.99 -20.55 0.81
C ASP A 10 2.31 -19.09 0.44
N ILE A 11 1.26 -18.29 0.29
CA ILE A 11 1.33 -16.87 -0.09
C ILE A 11 0.88 -15.92 1.04
N THR A 12 0.76 -16.40 2.27
CA THR A 12 0.23 -15.62 3.41
C THR A 12 0.96 -14.28 3.60
N GLU A 13 2.29 -14.27 3.44
CA GLU A 13 3.10 -13.06 3.59
C GLU A 13 2.91 -12.08 2.41
N GLN A 14 2.71 -12.58 1.20
CA GLN A 14 2.46 -11.79 -0.01
C GLN A 14 1.09 -11.10 0.09
N GLU A 15 0.06 -11.82 0.53
CA GLU A 15 -1.27 -11.25 0.76
C GLU A 15 -1.23 -10.15 1.83
N LYS A 16 -0.57 -10.41 2.96
CA LYS A 16 -0.38 -9.43 4.03
C LYS A 16 0.38 -8.21 3.55
N THR A 17 1.43 -8.40 2.74
CA THR A 17 2.20 -7.32 2.12
C THR A 17 1.33 -6.49 1.19
N PHE A 18 0.49 -7.12 0.36
CA PHE A 18 -0.41 -6.42 -0.54
C PHE A 18 -1.43 -5.57 0.23
N VAL A 19 -2.03 -6.10 1.28
CA VAL A 19 -2.92 -5.33 2.18
C VAL A 19 -2.19 -4.14 2.80
N GLY A 20 -0.94 -4.34 3.22
CA GLY A 20 -0.07 -3.27 3.71
C GLY A 20 0.19 -2.19 2.66
N PHE A 21 0.54 -2.58 1.43
CA PHE A 21 0.78 -1.69 0.31
C PHE A 21 -0.44 -0.82 -0.01
N ILE A 22 -1.64 -1.40 -0.06
CA ILE A 22 -2.89 -0.65 -0.29
C ILE A 22 -3.13 0.38 0.82
N LYS A 23 -2.93 -0.01 2.08
CA LYS A 23 -3.06 0.93 3.22
C LYS A 23 -2.09 2.10 3.11
N VAL A 24 -0.82 1.84 2.77
CA VAL A 24 0.18 2.90 2.55
C VAL A 24 -0.27 3.81 1.43
N GLY A 25 -0.73 3.27 0.29
CA GLY A 25 -1.24 4.07 -0.83
C GLY A 25 -2.38 5.00 -0.43
N ILE A 26 -3.34 4.51 0.36
CA ILE A 26 -4.46 5.32 0.89
C ILE A 26 -3.94 6.46 1.77
N TRP A 27 -3.05 6.17 2.71
CA TRP A 27 -2.49 7.18 3.61
C TRP A 27 -1.64 8.21 2.88
N THR A 28 -0.83 7.78 1.90
CA THR A 28 -0.04 8.70 1.07
C THR A 28 -0.94 9.62 0.25
N GLY A 29 -1.99 9.08 -0.37
CA GLY A 29 -2.97 9.90 -1.11
C GLY A 29 -3.69 10.89 -0.22
N ALA A 30 -4.17 10.45 0.95
CA ALA A 30 -4.83 11.31 1.93
C ALA A 30 -3.88 12.41 2.45
N ALA A 31 -2.62 12.08 2.74
CA ALA A 31 -1.62 13.05 3.16
C ALA A 31 -1.32 14.08 2.07
N ALA A 32 -1.17 13.65 0.81
CA ALA A 32 -0.97 14.56 -0.31
C ALA A 32 -2.14 15.55 -0.46
N ILE A 33 -3.38 15.06 -0.39
CA ILE A 33 -4.57 15.92 -0.41
C ILE A 33 -4.58 16.87 0.79
N GLY A 34 -4.28 16.39 1.99
CA GLY A 34 -4.20 17.20 3.19
C GLY A 34 -3.17 18.34 3.08
N VAL A 35 -1.99 18.05 2.53
CA VAL A 35 -0.96 19.06 2.25
C VAL A 35 -1.44 20.09 1.22
N LEU A 36 -2.08 19.64 0.13
CA LEU A 36 -2.63 20.56 -0.88
C LEU A 36 -3.70 21.49 -0.29
N ILE A 37 -4.60 20.97 0.54
CA ILE A 37 -5.60 21.79 1.25
C ILE A 37 -4.92 22.78 2.19
N PHE A 38 -3.92 22.34 2.96
CA PHE A 38 -3.17 23.23 3.85
C PHE A 38 -2.49 24.36 3.06
N LEU A 39 -1.79 24.05 1.97
CA LEU A 39 -1.17 25.06 1.11
C LEU A 39 -2.21 26.03 0.53
N ALA A 40 -3.37 25.54 0.09
CA ALA A 40 -4.42 26.41 -0.45
C ALA A 40 -4.99 27.39 0.60
N LEU A 41 -5.05 26.99 1.86
CA LEU A 41 -5.58 27.83 2.95
C LEU A 41 -4.56 28.83 3.49
N PHE A 42 -3.28 28.45 3.59
CA PHE A 42 -2.26 29.23 4.28
C PHE A 42 -1.20 29.86 3.36
N ASN A 43 -1.14 29.44 2.10
CA ASN A 43 -0.23 29.94 1.08
C ASN A 43 -1.02 30.44 -0.15
N SER A 44 -2.04 31.27 0.12
CA SER A 44 -2.83 32.00 -0.87
C SER A 44 -2.14 33.29 -1.32
#